data_AF-A0A1C1D2K0-F1
#
_entry.id   AF-A0A1C1D2K0-F1
#
_cell.length_a   1.000
_cell.length_b   1.000
_cell.length_c   1.000
_cell.angle_alpha   90.00
_cell.angle_beta   90.00
_cell.angle_gamma   90.00
#
_symmetry.space_group_name_H-M   'P 1'
#
loop_
_entity.id
_entity.type
_entity.pdbx_description
1 polymer ?
#
loop_
_entity_poly.entity_id
_entity_poly.type
_entity_poly.pdbx_seq_one_letter_code
_entity_poly.pdbx_strand_id
1 'polypeptide(L)'
;MRSDGKGGGQYLRIREGTSAFAEGLVKTLNAGSVKLSSAVAEVHQRSDGTVSIATRGPTPQTYVARRVIVSVPTPVYKTIKFTPALPAAKGAIVNRTRYGFYTKYIVNFREAFWTEDNLCGLAQSFVGPVSVFRDTSLGPDQPAMTCFLGGSFGRKWAAQDAEGKKASVLQQIGDVFAAGRDISGLVVDAVESPWMEEEFSGWGCPCANLPPGLLAHGWDALCAPFGHVFFVGTELSKVWRGYMEGAVRSGESGALQAIADLGAGKQPTLKL
;
A
#
# COMPACT_ATOMS: atom_id res chain seq x y z
N MET A 1 0.34 4.58 -18.91
CA MET A 1 -0.81 4.59 -17.97
C MET A 1 -2.03 3.81 -18.49
N ARG A 2 -2.27 3.70 -19.80
CA ARG A 2 -3.21 2.70 -20.37
C ARG A 2 -2.56 1.32 -20.46
N SER A 3 -2.22 0.75 -19.31
CA SER A 3 -1.73 -0.64 -19.23
C SER A 3 -2.87 -1.62 -18.93
N ASP A 4 -4.10 -1.23 -19.24
CA ASP A 4 -5.35 -1.95 -19.04
C ASP A 4 -5.84 -2.66 -20.31
N GLY A 5 -5.14 -2.52 -21.43
CA GLY A 5 -5.33 -3.39 -22.60
C GLY A 5 -4.74 -4.79 -22.40
N LYS A 6 -5.10 -5.74 -23.26
CA LYS A 6 -4.62 -7.13 -23.20
C LYS A 6 -3.09 -7.20 -23.08
N GLY A 7 -2.60 -7.88 -22.04
CA GLY A 7 -1.17 -8.02 -21.75
C GLY A 7 -0.55 -6.87 -20.95
N GLY A 8 -1.30 -5.81 -20.66
CA GLY A 8 -0.84 -4.72 -19.79
C GLY A 8 -0.96 -5.08 -18.30
N GLY A 9 -0.11 -4.46 -17.47
CA GLY A 9 -0.05 -4.71 -16.01
C GLY A 9 -1.29 -4.30 -15.19
N GLN A 10 -2.30 -3.71 -15.82
CA GLN A 10 -3.61 -3.35 -15.23
C GLN A 10 -4.77 -3.99 -15.99
N TYR A 11 -4.51 -4.99 -16.84
CA TYR A 11 -5.53 -5.66 -17.66
C TYR A 11 -6.54 -6.45 -16.83
N LEU A 12 -6.04 -7.21 -15.85
CA LEU A 12 -6.86 -8.09 -15.02
C LEU A 12 -7.41 -7.34 -13.80
N ARG A 13 -8.65 -7.67 -13.43
CA ARG A 13 -9.31 -7.24 -12.19
C ARG A 13 -9.65 -8.47 -11.35
N ILE A 14 -9.80 -8.25 -10.04
CA ILE A 14 -10.16 -9.29 -9.08
C ILE A 14 -11.62 -9.07 -8.72
N ARG A 15 -12.48 -10.01 -9.11
CA ARG A 15 -13.94 -9.90 -8.94
C ARG A 15 -14.34 -9.85 -7.46
N GLU A 16 -13.62 -10.60 -6.64
CA GLU A 16 -13.80 -10.70 -5.18
C GLU A 16 -13.17 -9.53 -4.42
N GLY A 17 -12.53 -8.58 -5.12
CA GLY A 17 -11.76 -7.50 -4.52
C GLY A 17 -10.35 -7.92 -4.08
N THR A 18 -9.48 -6.95 -3.82
CA THR A 18 -8.06 -7.21 -3.52
C THR A 18 -7.84 -7.85 -2.14
N SER A 19 -8.81 -7.84 -1.22
CA SER A 19 -8.70 -8.51 0.08
C SER A 19 -8.62 -10.03 -0.05
N ALA A 20 -9.18 -10.59 -1.13
CA ALA A 20 -9.17 -12.02 -1.43
C ALA A 20 -7.75 -12.63 -1.44
N PHE A 21 -6.72 -11.83 -1.81
CA PHE A 21 -5.32 -12.29 -1.74
C PHE A 21 -4.87 -12.54 -0.30
N ALA A 22 -5.07 -11.58 0.60
CA ALA A 22 -4.65 -11.70 1.99
C ALA A 22 -5.47 -12.78 2.72
N GLU A 23 -6.78 -12.81 2.51
CA GLU A 23 -7.68 -13.83 3.08
C GLU A 23 -7.35 -15.24 2.56
N GLY A 24 -7.04 -15.35 1.26
CA GLY A 24 -6.58 -16.61 0.65
C GLY A 24 -5.27 -17.09 1.24
N LEU A 25 -4.29 -16.19 1.42
CA LEU A 25 -3.01 -16.51 2.06
C LEU A 25 -3.19 -16.95 3.51
N VAL A 26 -4.07 -16.31 4.29
CA VAL A 26 -4.33 -16.72 5.68
C VAL A 26 -4.79 -18.18 5.76
N LYS A 27 -5.58 -18.65 4.79
CA LYS A 27 -6.07 -20.04 4.74
C LYS A 27 -4.97 -21.07 4.49
N THR A 28 -3.79 -20.68 4.01
CA THR A 28 -2.64 -21.59 3.79
C THR A 28 -1.69 -21.64 4.99
N LEU A 29 -1.88 -20.75 5.98
CA LEU A 29 -1.06 -20.71 7.18
C LEU A 29 -1.61 -21.63 8.28
N ASN A 30 -0.74 -22.07 9.18
CA ASN A 30 -1.14 -22.86 10.34
C ASN A 30 -2.19 -22.12 11.19
N ALA A 31 -3.20 -22.86 11.67
CA ALA A 31 -4.23 -22.29 12.53
C ALA A 31 -3.61 -21.56 13.74
N GLY A 32 -4.11 -20.35 14.01
CA GLY A 32 -3.63 -19.51 15.10
C GLY A 32 -2.29 -18.79 14.86
N SER A 33 -1.66 -18.91 13.68
CA SER A 33 -0.42 -18.19 13.36
C SER A 33 -0.61 -16.69 13.10
N VAL A 34 -1.81 -16.28 12.65
CA VAL A 34 -2.16 -14.87 12.43
C VAL A 34 -2.65 -14.24 13.73
N LYS A 35 -1.97 -13.19 14.20
CA LYS A 35 -2.31 -12.44 15.41
C LYS A 35 -2.81 -11.04 15.03
N LEU A 36 -4.12 -10.85 15.04
CA LEU A 36 -4.75 -9.54 14.81
C LEU A 36 -4.64 -8.65 16.05
N SER A 37 -4.90 -7.35 15.90
CA SER A 37 -4.84 -6.35 16.98
C SER A 37 -3.53 -6.38 17.79
N SER A 38 -2.44 -6.78 17.12
CA SER A 38 -1.13 -7.06 17.72
C SER A 38 -0.05 -6.25 17.01
N ALA A 39 -0.22 -4.92 16.98
CA ALA A 39 0.71 -4.04 16.30
C ALA A 39 2.10 -4.09 16.95
N VAL A 40 3.16 -4.27 16.17
CA VAL A 40 4.53 -4.32 16.71
C VAL A 40 4.93 -2.94 17.23
N ALA A 41 5.45 -2.89 18.46
CA ALA A 41 5.96 -1.69 19.11
C ALA A 41 7.49 -1.75 19.26
N GLU A 42 8.06 -2.92 19.58
CA GLU A 42 9.51 -3.07 19.75
C GLU A 42 10.03 -4.35 19.07
N VAL A 43 11.26 -4.26 18.55
CA VAL A 43 12.02 -5.37 17.97
C VAL A 43 13.43 -5.35 18.57
N HIS A 44 13.79 -6.38 19.34
CA HIS A 44 15.05 -6.46 20.08
C HIS A 44 15.87 -7.69 19.66
N GLN A 45 17.07 -7.44 19.12
CA GLN A 45 18.08 -8.48 18.87
C GLN A 45 18.60 -9.00 20.21
N ARG A 46 18.50 -10.31 20.45
CA ARG A 46 18.99 -10.95 21.67
C ARG A 46 20.40 -11.53 21.45
N SER A 47 21.15 -11.66 22.53
CA SER A 47 22.51 -12.24 22.51
C SER A 47 22.55 -13.72 22.12
N ASP A 48 21.41 -14.42 22.24
CA ASP A 48 21.24 -15.83 21.84
C ASP A 48 20.98 -16.03 20.34
N GLY A 49 21.04 -14.95 19.54
CA GLY A 49 20.79 -14.99 18.09
C GLY A 49 19.31 -15.08 17.70
N THR A 50 18.41 -14.82 18.65
CA THR A 50 16.98 -14.67 18.41
C THR A 50 16.56 -13.20 18.47
N VAL A 51 15.29 -12.93 18.17
CA VAL A 51 14.68 -11.61 18.19
C VAL A 51 13.44 -11.67 19.08
N SER A 52 13.33 -10.73 20.01
CA SER A 52 12.10 -10.50 20.79
C SER A 52 11.26 -9.41 20.13
N ILE A 53 9.97 -9.64 20.00
CA ILE A 53 9.00 -8.75 19.35
C ILE A 53 7.90 -8.43 20.37
N ALA A 54 7.84 -7.19 20.83
CA ALA A 54 6.79 -6.72 21.73
C ALA A 54 5.69 -6.03 20.93
N THR A 55 4.44 -6.37 21.21
CA THR A 55 3.26 -5.77 20.58
C THR A 55 2.56 -4.80 21.51
N ARG A 56 1.89 -3.80 20.93
CA ARG A 56 0.91 -2.95 21.59
C ARG A 56 -0.50 -3.34 21.16
N GLY A 57 -1.48 -2.95 21.97
CA GLY A 57 -2.90 -3.21 21.72
C GLY A 57 -3.65 -3.50 23.02
N PRO A 58 -4.91 -3.95 22.95
CA PRO A 58 -5.71 -4.30 24.13
C PRO A 58 -5.08 -5.40 25.00
N THR A 59 -4.32 -6.31 24.37
CA THR A 59 -3.60 -7.39 25.05
C THR A 59 -2.15 -7.44 24.56
N PRO A 60 -1.23 -6.65 25.13
CA PRO A 60 0.18 -6.68 24.76
C PRO A 60 0.79 -8.09 24.89
N GLN A 61 1.61 -8.49 23.93
CA GLN A 61 2.27 -9.80 23.90
C GLN A 61 3.75 -9.64 23.55
N THR A 62 4.56 -10.63 23.94
CA THR A 62 5.94 -10.75 23.48
C THR A 62 6.13 -12.08 22.76
N TYR A 63 6.63 -12.00 21.54
CA TYR A 63 7.00 -13.16 20.74
C TYR A 63 8.53 -13.28 20.67
N VAL A 64 9.02 -14.49 20.50
CA VAL A 64 10.44 -14.76 20.23
C VAL A 64 10.51 -15.53 18.92
N ALA A 65 11.36 -15.05 18.01
CA ALA A 65 11.58 -15.66 16.71
C ALA A 65 13.08 -15.72 16.42
N ARG A 66 13.50 -16.70 15.62
CA ARG A 66 14.89 -16.73 15.13
C ARG A 66 15.14 -15.59 14.15
N ARG A 67 14.20 -15.32 13.24
CA ARG A 67 14.24 -14.22 12.26
C ARG A 67 12.91 -13.49 12.22
N VAL A 68 12.97 -12.21 11.85
CA VAL A 68 11.80 -11.34 11.68
C VAL A 68 11.80 -10.77 10.28
N ILE A 69 10.64 -10.78 9.63
CA ILE A 69 10.40 -10.07 8.37
C ILE A 69 9.50 -8.88 8.67
N VAL A 70 9.97 -7.68 8.37
CA VAL A 70 9.22 -6.42 8.52
C VAL A 70 8.65 -6.05 7.15
N SER A 71 7.33 -6.16 7.00
CA SER A 71 6.61 -5.94 5.74
C SER A 71 5.74 -4.67 5.71
N VAL A 72 5.78 -3.86 6.76
CA VAL A 72 5.07 -2.57 6.83
C VAL A 72 5.72 -1.51 5.91
N PRO A 73 4.98 -0.48 5.48
CA PRO A 73 5.56 0.62 4.70
C PRO A 73 6.70 1.34 5.43
N THR A 74 7.66 1.90 4.68
CA THR A 74 8.87 2.46 5.30
C THR A 74 8.61 3.60 6.29
N PRO A 75 7.57 4.46 6.14
CA PRO A 75 7.26 5.46 7.17
C PRO A 75 6.86 4.86 8.52
N VAL A 76 6.30 3.63 8.52
CA VAL A 76 5.89 2.90 9.73
C VAL A 76 7.11 2.40 10.52
N TYR A 77 8.28 2.27 9.91
CA TYR A 77 9.49 1.84 10.65
C TYR A 77 9.80 2.75 11.84
N LYS A 78 9.37 4.02 11.80
CA LYS A 78 9.59 5.01 12.86
C LYS A 78 8.70 4.80 14.08
N THR A 79 7.63 4.01 13.97
CA THR A 79 6.76 3.65 15.09
C THR A 79 7.25 2.41 15.84
N ILE A 80 8.25 1.72 15.29
CA ILE A 80 8.84 0.52 15.86
C ILE A 80 10.18 0.88 16.49
N LYS A 81 10.35 0.61 17.77
CA LYS A 81 11.65 0.75 18.45
C LYS A 81 12.51 -0.46 18.16
N PHE A 82 13.63 -0.25 17.47
CA PHE A 82 14.64 -1.28 17.25
C PHE A 82 15.74 -1.20 18.30
N THR A 83 16.12 -2.34 18.87
CA THR A 83 17.26 -2.45 19.81
C THR A 83 18.26 -3.50 19.30
N PRO A 84 19.54 -3.13 19.01
CA PRO A 84 20.03 -1.76 18.94
C PRO A 84 19.28 -0.93 17.87
N ALA A 85 19.49 0.39 17.87
CA ALA A 85 18.87 1.24 16.86
C ALA A 85 19.25 0.80 15.43
N LEU A 86 18.36 1.06 14.47
CA LEU A 86 18.67 0.81 13.06
C LEU A 86 19.97 1.54 12.66
N PRO A 87 20.79 0.96 11.76
CA PRO A 87 22.01 1.60 11.30
C PRO A 87 21.75 3.01 10.77
N ALA A 88 22.64 3.95 11.09
CA ALA A 88 22.45 5.37 10.76
C ALA A 88 22.14 5.60 9.27
N ALA A 89 22.78 4.83 8.37
CA ALA A 89 22.52 4.88 6.93
C ALA A 89 21.07 4.52 6.57
N LYS A 90 20.50 3.46 7.18
CA LYS A 90 19.09 3.09 7.01
C LYS A 90 18.17 4.15 7.62
N GLY A 91 18.50 4.63 8.81
CA GLY A 91 17.77 5.72 9.47
C GLY A 91 17.70 6.99 8.60
N ALA A 92 18.80 7.37 7.94
CA ALA A 92 18.88 8.56 7.10
C ALA A 92 17.92 8.50 5.89
N ILE A 93 17.76 7.32 5.26
CA ILE A 93 16.82 7.14 4.15
C ILE A 93 15.37 7.01 4.64
N VAL A 94 15.10 6.19 5.65
CA VAL A 94 13.75 6.02 6.25
C VAL A 94 13.22 7.37 6.77
N ASN A 95 14.08 8.20 7.37
CA ASN A 95 13.70 9.52 7.85
C ASN A 95 13.40 10.53 6.74
N ARG A 96 13.62 10.18 5.47
CA ARG A 96 13.33 11.03 4.31
C ARG A 96 12.31 10.44 3.34
N THR A 97 11.85 9.19 3.54
CA THR A 97 10.70 8.66 2.81
C THR A 97 9.43 9.43 3.19
N ARG A 98 8.65 9.84 2.18
CA ARG A 98 7.41 10.62 2.35
C ARG A 98 6.36 10.15 1.35
N TYR A 99 5.10 10.21 1.74
CA TYR A 99 4.00 10.12 0.79
C TYR A 99 3.68 11.48 0.17
N GLY A 100 3.19 11.45 -1.07
CA GLY A 100 2.37 12.55 -1.58
C GLY A 100 0.97 12.45 -0.98
N PHE A 101 0.18 13.53 -1.08
CA PHE A 101 -1.24 13.42 -0.76
C PHE A 101 -1.93 12.56 -1.82
N TYR A 102 -2.73 11.59 -1.38
CA TYR A 102 -3.49 10.72 -2.27
C TYR A 102 -4.74 10.20 -1.57
N THR A 103 -5.90 10.36 -2.21
CA THR A 103 -7.18 9.80 -1.77
C THR A 103 -7.86 9.08 -2.94
N LYS A 104 -8.50 7.96 -2.64
CA LYS A 104 -9.42 7.30 -3.55
C LYS A 104 -10.85 7.69 -3.17
N TYR A 105 -11.63 8.13 -4.14
CA TYR A 105 -13.05 8.44 -3.98
C TYR A 105 -13.83 7.66 -5.02
N ILE A 106 -14.68 6.72 -4.60
CA ILE A 106 -15.44 5.85 -5.49
C ILE A 106 -16.88 6.31 -5.46
N VAL A 107 -17.46 6.59 -6.63
CA VAL A 107 -18.87 6.94 -6.78
C VAL A 107 -19.58 5.78 -7.44
N ASN A 108 -20.59 5.23 -6.77
CA ASN A 108 -21.46 4.20 -7.33
C ASN A 108 -22.68 4.88 -7.97
N PHE A 109 -23.04 4.43 -9.17
CA PHE A 109 -24.14 5.00 -9.95
C PHE A 109 -25.22 3.95 -10.20
N ARG A 110 -26.44 4.41 -10.48
CA ARG A 110 -27.53 3.53 -10.89
C ARG A 110 -27.34 2.97 -12.30
N GLU A 111 -26.62 3.71 -13.14
CA GLU A 111 -26.35 3.34 -14.54
C GLU A 111 -24.95 3.84 -14.95
N ALA A 112 -24.31 3.12 -15.88
CA ALA A 112 -23.01 3.48 -16.43
C ALA A 112 -23.16 4.52 -17.55
N PHE A 113 -23.73 5.70 -17.26
CA PHE A 113 -24.12 6.72 -18.24
C PHE A 113 -23.01 7.12 -19.22
N TRP A 114 -21.73 7.06 -18.81
CA TRP A 114 -20.60 7.37 -19.69
C TRP A 114 -20.50 6.44 -20.91
N THR A 115 -21.07 5.24 -20.81
CA THR A 115 -21.09 4.27 -21.91
C THR A 115 -22.06 4.65 -23.04
N GLU A 116 -23.07 5.49 -22.76
CA GLU A 116 -24.03 5.99 -23.76
C GLU A 116 -23.33 6.84 -24.83
N ASP A 117 -22.30 7.60 -24.43
CA ASP A 117 -21.45 8.40 -25.30
C ASP A 117 -20.24 7.61 -25.83
N ASN A 118 -20.25 6.28 -25.74
CA ASN A 118 -19.14 5.38 -26.09
C ASN A 118 -17.82 5.69 -25.34
N LEU A 119 -17.89 6.27 -24.14
CA LEU A 119 -16.71 6.51 -23.31
C LEU A 119 -16.39 5.29 -22.46
N CYS A 120 -15.10 5.04 -22.22
CA CYS A 120 -14.63 3.90 -21.43
C CYS A 120 -14.46 4.20 -19.92
N GLY A 121 -14.88 5.39 -19.46
CA GLY A 121 -14.71 5.82 -18.07
C GLY A 121 -13.24 6.00 -17.62
N LEU A 122 -12.32 6.27 -18.56
CA LEU A 122 -10.94 6.64 -18.25
C LEU A 122 -10.66 8.07 -18.69
N ALA A 123 -10.23 8.90 -17.75
CA ALA A 123 -9.71 10.23 -18.04
C ALA A 123 -8.52 10.59 -17.13
N GLN A 124 -7.69 11.50 -17.62
CA GLN A 124 -6.70 12.21 -16.81
C GLN A 124 -7.02 13.69 -16.90
N SER A 125 -6.94 14.38 -15.78
CA SER A 125 -7.20 15.81 -15.73
C SER A 125 -6.04 16.54 -15.09
N PHE A 126 -5.63 17.62 -15.76
CA PHE A 126 -4.69 18.60 -15.22
C PHE A 126 -5.40 19.75 -14.50
N VAL A 127 -6.74 19.71 -14.46
CA VAL A 127 -7.60 20.56 -13.64
C VAL A 127 -8.18 19.70 -12.52
N GLY A 128 -8.07 20.14 -11.27
CA GLY A 128 -8.58 19.39 -10.12
C GLY A 128 -10.11 19.48 -9.93
N PRO A 129 -10.66 18.77 -8.93
CA PRO A 129 -9.90 18.06 -7.89
C PRO A 129 -9.38 16.66 -8.27
N VAL A 130 -10.06 15.95 -9.18
CA VAL A 130 -9.70 14.59 -9.61
C VAL A 130 -8.60 14.65 -10.68
N SER A 131 -7.56 13.84 -10.51
CA SER A 131 -6.43 13.74 -11.45
C SER A 131 -6.57 12.56 -12.42
N VAL A 132 -7.16 11.45 -11.97
CA VAL A 132 -7.38 10.24 -12.78
C VAL A 132 -8.75 9.65 -12.45
N PHE A 133 -9.49 9.30 -13.50
CA PHE A 133 -10.77 8.62 -13.45
C PHE A 133 -10.63 7.21 -14.01
N ARG A 134 -11.34 6.25 -13.40
CA ARG A 134 -11.39 4.86 -13.83
C ARG A 134 -12.77 4.28 -13.58
N ASP A 135 -13.40 3.77 -14.64
CA ASP A 135 -14.48 2.80 -14.51
C ASP A 135 -13.96 1.61 -13.69
N THR A 136 -14.58 1.37 -12.54
CA THR A 136 -14.30 0.24 -11.65
C THR A 136 -15.55 -0.62 -11.41
N SER A 137 -16.48 -0.60 -12.35
CA SER A 137 -17.72 -1.37 -12.30
C SER A 137 -17.42 -2.87 -12.15
N LEU A 138 -18.18 -3.57 -11.30
CA LEU A 138 -18.09 -5.02 -11.13
C LEU A 138 -18.98 -5.80 -12.11
N GLY A 139 -19.86 -5.09 -12.80
CA GLY A 139 -20.81 -5.61 -13.78
C GLY A 139 -21.76 -4.50 -14.21
N PRO A 140 -22.69 -4.77 -15.15
CA PRO A 140 -23.64 -3.78 -15.64
C PRO A 140 -24.56 -3.23 -14.53
N ASP A 141 -24.88 -4.04 -13.53
CA ASP A 141 -25.78 -3.67 -12.42
C ASP A 141 -25.06 -3.01 -11.22
N GLN A 142 -23.72 -2.88 -11.30
CA GLN A 142 -22.92 -2.19 -10.28
C GLN A 142 -21.94 -1.19 -10.93
N PRO A 143 -22.44 -0.15 -11.61
CA PRO A 143 -21.61 0.91 -12.17
C PRO A 143 -20.86 1.69 -11.10
N ALA A 144 -19.55 1.84 -11.27
CA ALA A 144 -18.72 2.58 -10.32
C ALA A 144 -17.60 3.35 -11.02
N MET A 145 -17.38 4.58 -10.60
CA MET A 145 -16.24 5.40 -11.03
C MET A 145 -15.29 5.61 -9.85
N THR A 146 -14.08 5.09 -9.96
CA THR A 146 -12.98 5.45 -9.07
C THR A 146 -12.34 6.75 -9.55
N CYS A 147 -12.30 7.73 -8.65
CA CYS A 147 -11.62 9.00 -8.81
C CYS A 147 -10.38 9.02 -7.89
N PHE A 148 -9.23 9.36 -8.46
CA PHE A 148 -7.99 9.55 -7.70
C PHE A 148 -7.67 11.03 -7.55
N LEU A 149 -7.49 11.46 -6.32
CA LEU A 149 -7.25 12.85 -5.96
C LEU A 149 -5.85 12.94 -5.35
N GLY A 150 -4.95 13.63 -6.05
CA GLY A 150 -3.54 13.66 -5.71
C GLY A 150 -2.98 15.07 -5.50
N GLY A 151 -1.88 15.17 -4.76
CA GLY A 151 -1.05 16.36 -4.70
C GLY A 151 -1.76 17.60 -4.12
N SER A 152 -1.54 18.76 -4.73
CA SER A 152 -2.13 20.04 -4.27
C SER A 152 -3.64 20.10 -4.48
N PHE A 153 -4.16 19.54 -5.57
CA PHE A 153 -5.60 19.44 -5.82
C PHE A 153 -6.28 18.58 -4.76
N GLY A 154 -5.73 17.39 -4.47
CA GLY A 154 -6.25 16.52 -3.42
C GLY A 154 -6.24 17.17 -2.04
N ARG A 155 -5.18 17.92 -1.67
CA ARG A 155 -5.14 18.67 -0.41
C ARG A 155 -6.22 19.76 -0.30
N LYS A 156 -6.42 20.54 -1.37
CA LYS A 156 -7.48 21.55 -1.42
C LYS A 156 -8.86 20.91 -1.33
N TRP A 157 -9.05 19.77 -1.99
CA TRP A 157 -10.29 19.00 -1.92
C TRP A 157 -10.55 18.44 -0.51
N ALA A 158 -9.52 17.91 0.15
CA ALA A 158 -9.64 17.31 1.48
C ALA A 158 -10.02 18.33 2.59
N ALA A 159 -9.78 19.62 2.36
CA ALA A 159 -10.11 20.69 3.30
C ALA A 159 -11.60 21.13 3.24
N GLN A 160 -12.38 20.60 2.31
CA GLN A 160 -13.82 20.85 2.20
C GLN A 160 -14.61 19.95 3.16
N ASP A 161 -15.87 20.32 3.41
CA ASP A 161 -16.84 19.45 4.07
C ASP A 161 -17.28 18.30 3.14
N ALA A 162 -18.04 17.35 3.68
CA ALA A 162 -18.48 16.16 2.93
C ALA A 162 -19.33 16.51 1.70
N GLU A 163 -20.18 17.53 1.79
CA GLU A 163 -21.03 17.98 0.69
C GLU A 163 -20.21 18.62 -0.44
N GLY A 164 -19.28 19.53 -0.11
CA GLY A 164 -18.37 20.15 -1.07
C GLY A 164 -17.42 19.15 -1.74
N LYS A 165 -16.89 18.20 -0.96
CA LYS A 165 -16.08 17.08 -1.49
C LYS A 165 -16.87 16.29 -2.55
N LYS A 166 -18.11 15.92 -2.25
CA LYS A 166 -18.98 15.17 -3.18
C LYS A 166 -19.32 16.02 -4.39
N ALA A 167 -19.82 17.23 -4.21
CA ALA A 167 -20.25 18.12 -5.28
C ALA A 167 -19.12 18.43 -6.28
N SER A 168 -17.91 18.74 -5.79
CA SER A 168 -16.77 19.04 -6.65
C SER A 168 -16.28 17.85 -7.49
N VAL A 169 -16.38 16.63 -6.97
CA VAL A 169 -16.10 15.41 -7.75
C VAL A 169 -17.18 15.16 -8.79
N LEU A 170 -18.46 15.27 -8.42
CA LEU A 170 -19.57 15.02 -9.34
C LEU A 170 -19.64 16.04 -10.47
N GLN A 171 -19.36 17.32 -10.18
CA GLN A 171 -19.24 18.36 -11.21
C GLN A 171 -18.18 17.97 -12.24
N GLN A 172 -16.98 17.59 -11.78
CA GLN A 172 -15.90 17.24 -12.69
C GLN A 172 -16.19 15.94 -13.47
N ILE A 173 -16.88 14.97 -12.86
CA ILE A 173 -17.37 13.78 -13.58
C ILE A 173 -18.35 14.20 -14.69
N GLY A 174 -19.31 15.08 -14.38
CA GLY A 174 -20.28 15.58 -15.35
C GLY A 174 -19.62 16.32 -16.52
N ASP A 175 -18.65 17.19 -16.22
CA ASP A 175 -17.87 17.92 -17.23
C ASP A 175 -17.11 16.98 -18.16
N VAL A 176 -16.52 15.91 -17.63
CA VAL A 176 -15.66 14.99 -18.38
C VAL A 176 -16.45 13.90 -19.13
N PHE A 177 -17.52 13.37 -18.53
CA PHE A 177 -18.20 12.16 -19.01
C PHE A 177 -19.68 12.35 -19.34
N ALA A 178 -20.24 13.55 -19.15
CA ALA A 178 -21.67 13.81 -19.40
C ALA A 178 -21.92 15.18 -20.05
N ALA A 179 -20.94 15.73 -20.78
CA ALA A 179 -21.03 17.03 -21.45
C ALA A 179 -21.50 18.19 -20.53
N GLY A 180 -21.09 18.17 -19.26
CA GLY A 180 -21.46 19.17 -18.25
C GLY A 180 -22.85 18.96 -17.61
N ARG A 181 -23.56 17.88 -17.95
CA ARG A 181 -24.84 17.51 -17.31
C ARG A 181 -24.63 17.25 -15.81
N ASP A 182 -25.58 17.71 -14.99
CA ASP A 182 -25.65 17.31 -13.59
C ASP A 182 -26.00 15.82 -13.47
N ILE A 183 -25.06 15.05 -12.94
CA ILE A 183 -25.14 13.60 -12.73
C ILE A 183 -25.43 13.25 -11.26
N SER A 184 -25.66 14.23 -10.39
CA SER A 184 -25.92 14.01 -8.96
C SER A 184 -27.14 13.13 -8.72
N GLY A 185 -28.15 13.27 -9.59
CA GLY A 185 -29.33 12.42 -9.58
C GLY A 185 -28.98 10.93 -9.71
N LEU A 186 -27.96 10.56 -10.47
CA LEU A 186 -27.60 9.17 -10.78
C LEU A 186 -26.82 8.45 -9.67
N VAL A 187 -26.32 9.18 -8.68
CA VAL A 187 -25.49 8.64 -7.59
C VAL A 187 -26.32 7.76 -6.67
N VAL A 188 -25.79 6.57 -6.36
CA VAL A 188 -26.31 5.68 -5.31
C VAL A 188 -25.66 6.06 -3.99
N ASP A 189 -24.33 6.01 -3.94
CA ASP A 189 -23.52 6.45 -2.81
C ASP A 189 -22.11 6.85 -3.29
N ALA A 190 -21.28 7.27 -2.34
CA ALA A 190 -19.86 7.47 -2.58
C ALA A 190 -19.05 7.05 -1.35
N VAL A 191 -17.86 6.50 -1.59
CA VAL A 191 -16.96 5.99 -0.56
C VAL A 191 -15.60 6.68 -0.68
N GLU A 192 -15.11 7.25 0.42
CA GLU A 192 -13.79 7.85 0.53
C GLU A 192 -12.82 6.88 1.22
N SER A 193 -11.58 6.79 0.73
CA SER A 193 -10.47 6.08 1.39
C SER A 193 -9.31 7.06 1.67
N PRO A 194 -9.32 7.73 2.84
CA PRO A 194 -8.35 8.76 3.19
C PRO A 194 -7.08 8.15 3.81
N TRP A 195 -6.17 7.64 2.98
CA TRP A 195 -4.94 6.95 3.41
C TRP A 195 -4.02 7.76 4.34
N MET A 196 -4.15 9.09 4.36
CA MET A 196 -3.38 9.97 5.23
C MET A 196 -3.69 9.78 6.73
N GLU A 197 -4.84 9.18 7.05
CA GLU A 197 -5.31 8.95 8.41
C GLU A 197 -4.99 7.52 8.91
N GLU A 198 -4.40 6.68 8.05
CA GLU A 198 -4.14 5.28 8.35
C GLU A 198 -2.71 5.04 8.83
N GLU A 199 -2.55 4.82 10.13
CA GLU A 199 -1.25 4.58 10.76
C GLU A 199 -0.47 3.43 10.09
N PHE A 200 -1.12 2.27 9.89
CA PHE A 200 -0.44 1.08 9.37
C PHE A 200 -0.16 1.12 7.87
N SER A 201 -0.83 2.04 7.15
CA SER A 201 -0.49 2.42 5.77
C SER A 201 0.66 3.43 5.73
N GLY A 202 1.15 3.90 6.88
CA GLY A 202 2.22 4.90 6.99
C GLY A 202 1.76 6.31 6.67
N TRP A 203 0.48 6.62 6.94
CA TRP A 203 -0.14 7.92 6.68
C TRP A 203 -0.02 8.37 5.23
N GLY A 204 -0.25 7.45 4.30
CA GLY A 204 -0.33 7.75 2.88
C GLY A 204 -0.35 6.52 1.98
N CYS A 205 -0.40 6.78 0.67
CA CYS A 205 -0.58 5.79 -0.40
C CYS A 205 -0.12 6.43 -1.74
N PRO A 206 0.14 5.66 -2.82
CA PRO A 206 0.28 4.20 -2.87
C PRO A 206 1.71 3.69 -2.61
N CYS A 207 2.71 4.56 -2.75
CA CYS A 207 4.11 4.18 -2.51
C CYS A 207 4.85 5.39 -1.94
N ALA A 208 5.63 5.18 -0.87
CA ALA A 208 6.45 6.26 -0.34
C ALA A 208 7.54 6.61 -1.35
N ASN A 209 7.69 7.91 -1.59
CA ASN A 209 8.66 8.47 -2.50
C ASN A 209 9.95 8.82 -1.77
N LEU A 210 11.04 8.72 -2.51
CA LEU A 210 12.35 9.21 -2.09
C LEU A 210 12.57 10.57 -2.75
N PRO A 211 12.96 11.61 -1.99
CA PRO A 211 13.38 12.88 -2.57
C PRO A 211 14.52 12.70 -3.59
N PRO A 212 14.71 13.66 -4.52
CA PRO A 212 15.80 13.62 -5.48
C PRO A 212 17.17 13.31 -4.83
N GLY A 213 17.98 12.50 -5.51
CA GLY A 213 19.31 12.08 -5.06
C GLY A 213 19.34 10.95 -4.02
N LEU A 214 18.27 10.73 -3.26
CA LEU A 214 18.29 9.75 -2.16
C LEU A 214 18.26 8.30 -2.63
N LEU A 215 17.55 8.01 -3.73
CA LEU A 215 17.50 6.65 -4.29
C LEU A 215 18.89 6.18 -4.73
N ALA A 216 19.70 7.04 -5.35
CA ALA A 216 21.02 6.67 -5.87
C ALA A 216 22.01 6.25 -4.78
N HIS A 217 21.96 6.87 -3.60
CA HIS A 217 22.94 6.66 -2.53
C HIS A 217 22.39 5.85 -1.34
N GLY A 218 21.08 5.82 -1.14
CA GLY A 218 20.45 5.20 0.02
C GLY A 218 19.85 3.82 -0.25
N TRP A 219 19.73 3.39 -1.52
CA TRP A 219 19.03 2.14 -1.87
C TRP A 219 19.57 0.92 -1.13
N ASP A 220 20.88 0.70 -1.15
CA ASP A 220 21.49 -0.46 -0.50
C ASP A 220 21.25 -0.43 1.02
N ALA A 221 21.39 0.74 1.64
CA ALA A 221 21.10 0.91 3.06
C ALA A 221 19.61 0.69 3.40
N LEU A 222 18.69 1.03 2.48
CA LEU A 222 17.26 0.79 2.65
C LEU A 222 16.93 -0.71 2.56
N CYS A 223 17.51 -1.42 1.59
CA CYS A 223 17.28 -2.85 1.37
C CYS A 223 18.05 -3.77 2.34
N ALA A 224 19.16 -3.30 2.93
CA ALA A 224 20.01 -4.14 3.77
C ALA A 224 19.24 -4.73 4.97
N PRO A 225 19.50 -6.00 5.35
CA PRO A 225 19.01 -6.53 6.61
C PRO A 225 19.63 -5.80 7.81
N PHE A 226 19.02 -5.97 8.97
CA PHE A 226 19.52 -5.48 10.25
C PHE A 226 19.58 -6.64 11.24
N GLY A 227 20.78 -7.16 11.51
CA GLY A 227 20.95 -8.39 12.30
C GLY A 227 20.04 -9.51 11.78
N HIS A 228 19.14 -10.01 12.62
CA HIS A 228 18.18 -11.06 12.29
C HIS A 228 16.83 -10.54 11.74
N VAL A 229 16.77 -9.28 11.30
CA VAL A 229 15.58 -8.60 10.76
C VAL A 229 15.77 -8.32 9.26
N PHE A 230 14.83 -8.77 8.46
CA PHE A 230 14.77 -8.55 7.01
C PHE A 230 13.62 -7.61 6.68
N PHE A 231 13.83 -6.69 5.74
CA PHE A 231 12.80 -5.73 5.33
C PHE A 231 12.26 -6.11 3.96
N VAL A 232 10.94 -6.15 3.83
CA VAL A 232 10.23 -6.42 2.57
C VAL A 232 9.13 -5.38 2.37
N GLY A 233 8.62 -5.29 1.15
CA GLY A 233 7.60 -4.32 0.76
C GLY A 233 7.81 -3.85 -0.66
N THR A 234 6.74 -3.38 -1.30
CA THR A 234 6.80 -2.93 -2.70
C THR A 234 7.86 -1.84 -2.93
N GLU A 235 8.13 -1.01 -1.92
CA GLU A 235 9.17 0.03 -1.93
C GLU A 235 10.59 -0.52 -2.09
N LEU A 236 10.82 -1.77 -1.70
CA LEU A 236 12.11 -2.47 -1.72
C LEU A 236 12.27 -3.37 -2.95
N SER A 237 11.26 -3.41 -3.83
CA SER A 237 11.36 -4.15 -5.08
C SER A 237 12.06 -3.34 -6.17
N LYS A 238 13.01 -3.98 -6.87
CA LYS A 238 13.70 -3.38 -8.02
C LYS A 238 12.80 -3.24 -9.26
N VAL A 239 11.72 -4.03 -9.32
CA VAL A 239 10.78 -4.08 -10.45
C VAL A 239 9.36 -4.02 -9.90
N TRP A 240 8.44 -3.33 -10.59
CA TRP A 240 7.06 -3.17 -10.13
C TRP A 240 6.91 -2.49 -8.76
N ARG A 241 7.86 -1.62 -8.39
CA ARG A 241 7.76 -0.78 -7.20
C ARG A 241 6.47 0.05 -7.22
N GLY A 242 5.71 0.00 -6.13
CA GLY A 242 4.40 0.65 -6.00
C GLY A 242 3.23 -0.20 -6.51
N TYR A 243 3.47 -1.43 -6.99
CA TYR A 243 2.44 -2.38 -7.43
C TYR A 243 2.41 -3.63 -6.53
N MET A 244 1.31 -4.39 -6.60
CA MET A 244 1.13 -5.66 -5.88
C MET A 244 2.22 -6.68 -6.25
N GLU A 245 2.58 -6.76 -7.54
CA GLU A 245 3.67 -7.63 -8.01
C GLU A 245 5.00 -7.32 -7.33
N GLY A 246 5.33 -6.03 -7.15
CA GLY A 246 6.51 -5.63 -6.40
C GLY A 246 6.47 -6.08 -4.93
N ALA A 247 5.30 -6.07 -4.31
CA ALA A 247 5.13 -6.57 -2.94
C ALA A 247 5.39 -8.08 -2.87
N VAL A 248 4.78 -8.87 -3.76
CA VAL A 248 4.97 -10.34 -3.81
C VAL A 248 6.44 -10.69 -4.04
N ARG A 249 7.08 -10.09 -5.06
CA ARG A 249 8.50 -10.32 -5.37
C ARG A 249 9.42 -9.99 -4.20
N SER A 250 9.14 -8.89 -3.49
CA SER A 250 9.91 -8.51 -2.31
C SER A 250 9.72 -9.50 -1.16
N GLY A 251 8.49 -10.01 -0.98
CA GLY A 251 8.16 -11.02 0.03
C GLY A 251 8.87 -12.34 -0.22
N GLU A 252 8.83 -12.85 -1.45
CA GLU A 252 9.55 -14.06 -1.87
C GLU A 252 11.06 -13.91 -1.64
N SER A 253 11.64 -12.79 -2.08
CA SER A 253 13.07 -12.53 -1.91
C SER A 253 13.47 -12.46 -0.43
N GLY A 254 12.70 -11.76 0.40
CA GLY A 254 12.97 -11.66 1.84
C GLY A 254 12.78 -12.99 2.58
N ALA A 255 11.78 -13.79 2.21
CA ALA A 255 11.60 -15.13 2.75
C ALA A 255 12.79 -16.04 2.43
N LEU A 256 13.28 -16.03 1.18
CA LEU A 256 14.46 -16.79 0.77
C LEU A 256 15.73 -16.34 1.52
N GLN A 257 15.91 -15.03 1.73
CA GLN A 257 17.02 -14.51 2.53
C GLN A 257 16.95 -15.00 3.99
N ALA A 258 15.77 -14.94 4.61
CA ALA A 258 15.58 -15.43 5.98
C ALA A 258 15.80 -16.95 6.08
N ILE A 259 15.34 -17.74 5.12
CA ILE A 259 15.56 -19.19 5.07
C ILE A 259 17.05 -19.52 4.89
N ALA A 260 17.73 -18.84 3.97
CA ALA A 260 19.17 -19.04 3.75
C ALA A 260 19.97 -18.72 5.02
N ASP A 261 19.65 -17.62 5.69
CA ASP A 261 20.31 -17.23 6.93
C ASP A 261 20.03 -18.22 8.10
N LEU A 262 18.80 -18.76 8.18
CA LEU A 262 18.46 -19.83 9.12
C LEU A 262 19.22 -21.14 8.84
N GLY A 263 19.59 -21.39 7.58
CA GLY A 263 20.33 -22.55 7.11
C GLY A 263 21.84 -22.42 7.29
N ALA A 264 22.41 -21.22 7.12
CA ALA A 264 23.84 -20.96 7.29
C ALA A 264 24.33 -21.23 8.73
N GLY A 265 23.45 -21.10 9.72
CA GLY A 265 23.73 -21.48 11.12
C GLY A 265 23.79 -22.99 11.39
N LYS A 266 23.42 -23.84 10.41
CA LYS A 266 23.58 -25.30 10.48
C LYS A 266 24.87 -25.71 9.77
N GLN A 267 26.03 -25.28 10.25
CA GLN A 267 27.23 -26.02 9.88
C GLN A 267 27.13 -27.44 10.46
N PRO A 268 27.31 -28.50 9.65
CA PRO A 268 27.34 -29.85 10.18
C PRO A 268 28.52 -29.95 11.14
N THR A 269 28.25 -30.35 12.38
CA THR A 269 29.29 -30.84 13.30
C THR A 269 30.04 -31.95 12.58
N LEU A 270 31.28 -31.65 12.16
CA LEU A 270 32.26 -32.66 11.82
C LEU A 270 32.42 -33.54 13.05
N LYS A 271 31.81 -34.72 13.01
CA LYS A 271 32.17 -35.80 13.91
C LYS A 271 33.56 -36.24 13.48
N LEU A 272 34.56 -35.93 14.31
CA LEU A 272 35.82 -36.68 14.34
C LEU A 272 35.54 -38.11 14.80
#